data_AF-A0A352RI03-F1
#
_entry.id   AF-A0A352RI03-F1
#
_cell.length_a   1.000
_cell.length_b   1.000
_cell.length_c   1.000
_cell.angle_alpha   90.00
_cell.angle_beta   90.00
_cell.angle_gamma   90.00
#
_symmetry.space_group_name_H-M   'P 1'
#
loop_
_entity.id
_entity.type
_entity.pdbx_description
1 polymer ?
#
loop_
_entity_poly.entity_id
_entity_poly.type
_entity_poly.pdbx_seq_one_letter_code
_entity_poly.pdbx_strand_id
1 'polypeptide(L)' 'MPVKFYGLFGQSHGLELELKKQIKRSIKEEVFFDYKERCYEIQSFSLKGSRHYINVRQIPNPGLYPSNKRVEILASAI' A
#
# COMPACT_ATOMS: atom_id res chain seq x y z
N MET A 1 -1.15 9.82 -7.59
CA MET A 1 -1.48 8.69 -8.50
C MET A 1 -2.48 7.78 -7.82
N PRO A 2 -3.71 7.61 -8.35
CA PRO A 2 -4.69 6.72 -7.77
C PRO A 2 -4.27 5.26 -7.97
N VAL A 3 -4.34 4.48 -6.89
CA VAL A 3 -3.94 3.07 -6.85
C VAL A 3 -4.97 2.28 -6.07
N LYS A 4 -5.34 1.11 -6.58
CA LYS A 4 -6.30 0.23 -5.93
C LYS A 4 -5.60 -0.79 -5.04
N PHE A 5 -5.86 -0.73 -3.75
CA PHE A 5 -5.30 -1.59 -2.71
C PHE A 5 -6.21 -2.78 -2.41
N TYR A 6 -5.64 -3.98 -2.36
CA TYR A 6 -6.32 -5.22 -1.96
C TYR A 6 -5.65 -5.84 -0.73
N GLY A 7 -6.43 -6.50 0.14
CA GLY A 7 -5.92 -7.09 1.38
C GLY A 7 -5.96 -6.16 2.58
N LEU A 8 -6.65 -5.01 2.45
CA LEU A 8 -6.98 -4.15 3.58
C LEU A 8 -7.99 -4.86 4.50
N PHE A 9 -7.77 -4.76 5.81
CA PHE A 9 -8.63 -5.44 6.78
C PHE A 9 -10.05 -4.88 6.74
N GLY A 10 -11.04 -5.78 6.71
CA GLY A 10 -12.45 -5.40 6.65
C GLY A 10 -12.91 -4.83 5.31
N GLN A 11 -12.07 -4.87 4.27
CA GLN A 11 -12.42 -4.44 2.91
C GLN A 11 -12.50 -5.66 1.98
N SER A 12 -13.72 -6.02 1.58
CA SER A 12 -13.96 -7.10 0.62
C SER A 12 -13.63 -6.70 -0.82
N HIS A 13 -13.65 -5.40 -1.11
CA HIS A 13 -13.33 -4.84 -2.41
C HIS A 13 -12.05 -4.02 -2.34
N GLY A 14 -11.34 -3.92 -3.46
CA GLY A 14 -10.14 -3.09 -3.51
C GLY A 14 -10.49 -1.62 -3.27
N LEU A 15 -9.72 -0.94 -2.42
CA LEU A 15 -9.91 0.46 -2.07
C LEU A 15 -9.01 1.33 -2.94
N GLU A 16 -9.59 2.34 -3.60
CA GLU A 16 -8.80 3.29 -4.37
C GLU A 16 -8.25 4.38 -3.44
N LEU A 17 -6.94 4.47 -3.36
CA LEU A 17 -6.23 5.45 -2.55
C LEU A 17 -5.16 6.13 -3.39
N GLU A 18 -4.87 7.38 -3.07
CA GLU A 18 -3.81 8.11 -3.75
C GLU A 18 -2.50 8.04 -2.95
N LEU A 19 -1.42 7.60 -3.61
CA LEU A 19 -0.10 7.61 -3.01
C LEU A 19 0.61 8.95 -3.20
N LYS A 20 1.24 9.45 -2.14
CA LYS A 20 2.03 10.69 -2.16
C LYS A 20 3.31 10.57 -2.99
N LYS A 21 3.88 9.36 -3.08
CA LYS A 21 5.09 9.07 -3.86
C LYS A 21 4.83 7.93 -4.84
N GLN A 22 5.46 8.00 -5.99
CA GLN A 22 5.40 6.96 -7.01
C GLN A 22 6.22 5.74 -6.56
N ILE A 23 5.58 4.57 -6.54
CA ILE A 23 6.25 3.30 -6.26
C ILE A 23 6.86 2.77 -7.56
N LYS A 24 8.11 2.32 -7.50
CA LYS A 24 8.76 1.67 -8.64
C LYS A 24 8.12 0.31 -8.88
N ARG A 25 7.97 -0.09 -10.16
CA ARG A 25 7.39 -1.39 -10.57
C ARG A 25 8.11 -2.61 -9.96
N SER A 26 9.36 -2.44 -9.55
CA SER A 26 10.15 -3.47 -8.87
C SER A 26 10.23 -3.13 -7.39
N ILE A 27 9.42 -3.81 -6.59
CA ILE A 27 9.50 -3.78 -5.13
C ILE A 27 10.50 -4.87 -4.75
N LYS A 28 11.77 -4.50 -4.60
CA LYS A 28 12.83 -5.38 -4.07
C LYS A 28 13.01 -5.23 -2.57
N GLU A 29 12.39 -4.22 -1.98
CA GLU A 29 12.51 -3.87 -0.56
C GLU A 29 11.15 -3.96 0.09
N GLU A 30 11.10 -4.33 1.37
CA GLU A 30 9.90 -4.29 2.19
C GLU A 30 9.39 -2.84 2.23
N VAL A 31 8.25 -2.55 1.61
CA VAL A 31 7.66 -1.21 1.62
C VAL A 31 6.39 -1.24 2.44
N PHE A 32 6.32 -0.39 3.46
CA PHE A 32 5.17 -0.31 4.36
C PHE A 32 4.36 0.96 4.14
N PHE A 33 3.10 0.94 4.55
CA PHE A 33 2.29 2.15 4.71
C PHE A 33 1.32 1.98 5.88
N ASP A 34 0.95 3.11 6.47
CA ASP A 34 -0.01 3.17 7.57
C ASP A 34 -1.38 3.63 7.04
N TYR A 35 -2.44 2.92 7.43
CA TYR A 35 -3.82 3.26 7.10
C TYR A 35 -4.76 2.86 8.24
N LYS A 36 -5.57 3.82 8.73
CA LYS A 36 -6.54 3.60 9.83
C LYS A 36 -5.91 2.85 11.02
N GLU A 37 -4.81 3.39 11.56
CA GLU A 37 -4.09 2.85 12.73
C GLU A 37 -3.48 1.45 12.53
N ARG A 38 -3.43 0.96 11.30
CA ARG A 38 -2.84 -0.33 10.93
C ARG A 38 -1.68 -0.13 9.97
N CYS A 39 -0.69 -1.02 10.07
CA CYS A 39 0.43 -1.07 9.15
C CYS A 39 0.25 -2.22 8.15
N TYR A 40 0.59 -1.94 6.90
CA TYR A 40 0.48 -2.86 5.78
C TYR A 40 1.79 -2.93 5.01
N GLU A 41 2.20 -4.15 4.68
CA GLU A 41 3.29 -4.43 3.75
C GLU A 41 2.76 -4.53 2.33
N ILE A 42 3.42 -3.86 1.40
CA ILE A 42 3.15 -4.01 -0.01
C ILE A 42 3.80 -5.30 -0.52
N GLN A 43 2.97 -6.27 -0.91
CA GLN A 43 3.41 -7.57 -1.42
C GLN A 43 3.74 -7.51 -2.91
N SER A 44 2.93 -6.79 -3.68
CA SER A 44 3.12 -6.69 -5.12
C SER A 44 2.47 -5.45 -5.70
N PHE A 45 3.04 -4.99 -6.82
CA PHE A 45 2.53 -3.91 -7.64
C PHE A 45 2.28 -4.42 -9.06
N SER A 46 1.10 -4.13 -9.59
CA SER A 46 0.75 -4.48 -10.96
C SER A 46 0.05 -3.32 -11.67
N LEU A 47 0.22 -3.27 -12.99
CA LEU A 47 -0.46 -2.33 -13.86
C LEU A 47 -1.36 -3.13 -14.80
N LYS A 48 -2.67 -2.82 -14.81
CA LYS A 48 -3.62 -3.41 -15.76
C LYS A 48 -4.36 -2.28 -16.45
N GLY A 49 -4.05 -2.09 -17.74
CA GLY A 49 -4.49 -0.92 -18.50
C GLY A 49 -3.88 0.37 -17.94
N SER A 50 -4.71 1.37 -17.68
CA SER A 50 -4.31 2.63 -17.02
C SER A 50 -4.35 2.58 -15.49
N ARG A 51 -4.81 1.47 -14.90
CA ARG A 51 -5.03 1.34 -13.46
C ARG A 51 -3.88 0.61 -12.77
N HIS A 52 -3.44 1.18 -11.66
CA HIS A 52 -2.44 0.58 -10.78
C HIS A 52 -3.12 -0.19 -9.66
N TYR A 53 -2.55 -1.35 -9.34
CA TYR A 53 -3.07 -2.25 -8.32
C TYR A 53 -1.95 -2.68 -7.38
N ILE A 54 -2.26 -2.65 -6.09
CA ILE A 54 -1.34 -3.05 -5.03
C ILE A 54 -2.01 -4.11 -4.18
N ASN A 55 -1.34 -5.24 -4.02
CA ASN A 55 -1.73 -6.22 -3.01
C ASN A 55 -0.93 -5.96 -1.75
N VAL A 56 -1.62 -6.00 -0.62
CA VAL A 56 -1.04 -5.72 0.69
C VAL A 56 -1.37 -6.82 1.67
N ARG A 57 -0.54 -6.90 2.71
CA ARG A 57 -0.76 -7.75 3.86
C ARG A 57 -0.67 -6.90 5.12
N GLN A 58 -1.64 -7.06 6.03
CA GLN A 58 -1.52 -6.42 7.34
C GLN A 58 -0.36 -7.05 8.12
N ILE A 59 0.45 -6.21 8.75
CA ILE A 59 1.57 -6.63 9.59
C ILE A 59 1.26 -6.29 11.06
N PRO A 60 1.21 -7.29 11.96
CA PRO A 60 1.17 -7.03 13.39
C PRO A 60 2.56 -6.56 13.87
N ASN A 61 2.58 -5.62 14.82
CA ASN A 61 3.81 -5.11 15.45
C ASN A 61 4.83 -4.54 14.44
N PRO A 62 4.52 -3.44 13.73
CA PRO A 62 5.39 -2.86 12.71
C PRO A 62 6.79 -2.44 13.23
N GLY A 63 6.95 -2.25 14.55
CA GLY A 63 8.24 -1.94 15.17
C GLY A 63 9.27 -3.07 15.13
N LEU A 64 8.86 -4.30 14.79
CA LEU A 64 9.77 -5.44 14.61
C LEU A 64 10.36 -5.51 13.20
N TYR A 65 9.89 -4.68 12.27
CA TYR A 65 10.28 -4.71 10.87
C TYR A 65 11.23 -3.53 10.59
N PRO A 66 12.48 -3.80 10.19
CA PRO A 66 13.53 -2.78 10.09
C PRO A 66 13.43 -1.90 8.85
N SER A 67 12.41 -2.03 7.99
CA SER A 67 12.43 -1.30 6.72
C SER A 67 12.23 0.21 6.91
N ASN A 68 13.16 0.94 6.29
CA ASN A 68 13.25 2.39 6.31
C ASN A 68 12.31 3.09 5.32
N LYS A 69 11.47 2.34 4.58
CA LYS A 69 10.61 2.91 3.52
C LYS A 69 9.14 2.80 3.87
N ARG A 70 8.63 3.88 4.45
CA ARG A 70 7.19 4.14 4.58
C ARG A 70 6.68 5.00 3.43
N VAL A 71 5.60 4.56 2.80
CA VAL A 71 4.87 5.35 1.81
C VAL A 71 3.67 5.98 2.49
N GLU A 72 3.50 7.28 2.26
CA GLU A 72 2.35 8.02 2.76
C GLU A 72 1.19 7.96 1.75
N ILE A 73 -0.01 7.72 2.27
CA ILE A 73 -1.26 7.89 1.54
C ILE A 73 -1.64 9.38 1.63
N LEU A 74 -1.99 9.98 0.50
CA LEU A 74 -2.61 11.29 0.48
C LEU A 74 -4.01 11.16 1.07
N ALA A 75 -4.28 11.93 2.13
CA ALA A 75 -5.54 11.89 2.88
C ALA A 75 -6.79 12.28 2.06
N SER A 76 -6.63 12.64 0.79
CA SER A 76 -7.68 13.23 -0.07
C SER A 76 -8.22 12.29 -1.15
N ALA A 77 -8.17 10.97 -0.95
CA ALA A 77 -9.05 10.08 -1.73
C ALA A 77 -10.42 10.01 -1.02
N ILE A 78 -11.18 11.10 -1.11
CA ILE A 78 -12.62 11.15 -0.78
C ILE A 78 -13.39 11.04 -2.09
#